data_AF-A0A661Z8L2-F1
#
_entry.id   AF-A0A661Z8L2-F1
#
_cell.length_a   1.000
_cell.length_b   1.000
_cell.length_c   1.000
_cell.angle_alpha   90.00
_cell.angle_beta   90.00
_cell.angle_gamma   90.00
#
_symmetry.space_group_name_H-M   'P 1'
#
loop_
_entity.id
_entity.type
_entity.pdbx_description
1 polymer ?
#
loop_
_entity_poly.entity_id
_entity_poly.type
_entity_poly.pdbx_seq_one_letter_code
_entity_poly.pdbx_strand_id
1 'polypeptide(L)'
;MKFGIANLSIIPVRTEAREQSEMITQILFGETFQITSIRKKWCYIIIDNDNYEGWIDKKLCNQINEDLYLKHKNHSSIILSDMLSAVHKEKSKNPHFICAGSELPFFDKADNSFLLGDKKYFLLNDNNENNSVSIKETAYQFLNSPYLWGGKTNFGIDCSGFTQIVFKINGIKLPRDASQQVEIGETLNFMNE
;
A
#
# COMPACT_ATOMS: atom_id res chain seq x y z
N MET A 1 14.48 -16.75 -5.12
CA MET A 1 13.58 -15.71 -5.68
C MET A 1 14.13 -14.33 -5.33
N LYS A 2 13.62 -13.24 -5.91
CA LYS A 2 13.99 -11.87 -5.53
C LYS A 2 12.78 -11.18 -4.91
N PHE A 3 13.02 -10.28 -3.95
CA PHE A 3 11.96 -9.66 -3.15
C PHE A 3 12.21 -8.17 -2.97
N GLY A 4 11.14 -7.41 -2.75
CA GLY A 4 11.20 -5.98 -2.52
C GLY A 4 10.23 -5.50 -1.44
N ILE A 5 10.49 -4.30 -0.96
CA ILE A 5 9.61 -3.56 -0.06
C ILE A 5 9.55 -2.11 -0.50
N ALA A 6 8.35 -1.55 -0.55
CA ALA A 6 8.12 -0.18 -1.00
C ALA A 6 8.66 0.82 0.03
N ASN A 7 9.66 1.61 -0.38
CA ASN A 7 10.22 2.71 0.41
C ASN A 7 9.86 4.10 -0.14
N LEU A 8 9.02 4.14 -1.17
CA LEU A 8 8.40 5.34 -1.71
C LEU A 8 6.94 5.37 -1.27
N SER A 9 6.36 6.58 -1.24
CA SER A 9 4.96 6.77 -0.83
C SER A 9 4.00 5.97 -1.70
N ILE A 10 4.19 6.08 -3.02
CA ILE A 10 3.37 5.45 -4.05
C ILE A 10 4.30 4.98 -5.17
N ILE A 11 4.19 3.72 -5.58
CA ILE A 11 4.88 3.16 -6.75
C ILE A 11 3.81 2.74 -7.76
N PRO A 12 3.76 3.32 -8.96
CA PRO A 12 2.80 2.92 -9.99
C PRO A 12 3.17 1.54 -10.56
N VAL A 13 2.19 0.65 -10.65
CA VAL A 13 2.31 -0.65 -11.30
C VAL A 13 1.62 -0.58 -12.66
N ARG A 14 2.29 -1.05 -13.69
CA ARG A 14 1.88 -0.90 -15.09
C ARG A 14 1.66 -2.23 -15.80
N THR A 15 0.77 -2.24 -16.79
CA THR A 15 0.48 -3.41 -17.63
C THR A 15 1.69 -3.88 -18.44
N GLU A 16 2.49 -2.94 -18.95
CA GLU A 16 3.67 -3.19 -19.78
C GLU A 16 4.93 -2.51 -19.22
N ALA A 17 6.09 -3.03 -19.60
CA ALA A 17 7.42 -2.50 -19.27
C ALA A 17 7.79 -1.22 -20.05
N ARG A 18 6.94 -0.18 -19.98
CA ARG A 18 7.16 1.14 -20.59
C ARG A 18 6.42 2.25 -19.82
N GLU A 19 6.97 3.46 -19.84
CA GLU A 19 6.47 4.59 -19.05
C GLU A 19 5.06 5.05 -19.45
N GLN A 20 4.74 4.95 -20.73
CA GLN A 20 3.43 5.32 -21.29
C GLN A 20 2.38 4.21 -21.14
N SER A 21 2.74 3.07 -20.54
CA SER A 21 1.78 2.01 -20.27
C SER A 21 0.78 2.47 -19.23
N GLU A 22 -0.45 1.99 -19.37
CA GLU A 22 -1.49 2.12 -18.35
C GLU A 22 -0.98 1.72 -16.97
N MET A 23 -1.38 2.51 -15.96
CA MET A 23 -1.23 2.17 -14.55
C MET A 23 -2.46 1.37 -14.12
N ILE A 24 -2.25 0.20 -13.54
CA ILE A 24 -3.32 -0.76 -13.18
C ILE A 24 -3.51 -0.85 -11.66
N THR A 25 -2.47 -0.55 -10.90
CA THR A 25 -2.55 -0.42 -9.44
C THR A 25 -1.37 0.41 -8.92
N GLN A 26 -1.31 0.56 -7.61
CA GLN A 26 -0.21 1.22 -6.90
C GLN A 26 0.35 0.28 -5.83
N ILE A 27 1.61 0.44 -5.45
CA ILE A 27 2.18 -0.13 -4.22
C ILE A 27 2.38 1.04 -3.26
N LEU A 28 1.89 0.91 -2.04
CA LEU A 28 2.02 1.91 -0.99
C LEU A 28 3.24 1.62 -0.13
N PHE A 29 3.74 2.66 0.53
CA PHE A 29 4.88 2.56 1.43
C PHE A 29 4.71 1.42 2.45
N GLY A 30 5.75 0.62 2.64
CA GLY A 30 5.74 -0.53 3.55
C GLY A 30 5.27 -1.85 2.93
N GLU A 31 4.50 -1.83 1.83
CA GLU A 31 4.03 -3.06 1.19
C GLU A 31 5.20 -3.88 0.61
N THR A 32 5.09 -5.20 0.75
CA THR A 32 6.06 -6.16 0.23
C THR A 32 5.59 -6.77 -1.09
N PHE A 33 6.56 -7.17 -1.91
CA PHE A 33 6.29 -7.81 -3.20
C PHE A 33 7.41 -8.75 -3.62
N GLN A 34 7.04 -9.75 -4.43
CA GLN A 34 7.96 -10.67 -5.08
C GLN A 34 8.36 -10.13 -6.44
N ILE A 35 9.61 -10.35 -6.85
CA ILE A 35 10.14 -9.98 -8.16
C ILE A 35 10.37 -11.25 -8.97
N THR A 36 9.55 -11.47 -9.99
CA THR A 36 9.55 -12.69 -10.80
C THR A 36 10.36 -12.55 -12.08
N SER A 37 10.52 -11.33 -12.60
CA SER A 37 11.34 -11.06 -13.79
C SER A 37 12.00 -9.68 -13.72
N ILE A 38 13.19 -9.55 -14.30
CA ILE A 38 13.92 -8.28 -14.41
C ILE A 38 14.34 -8.07 -15.85
N ARG A 39 13.92 -6.94 -16.42
CA ARG A 39 14.42 -6.39 -17.69
C ARG A 39 15.32 -5.19 -17.38
N LYS A 40 15.93 -4.60 -18.42
CA LYS A 40 16.93 -3.52 -18.28
C LYS A 40 16.50 -2.40 -17.30
N LYS A 41 15.27 -1.89 -17.45
CA LYS A 41 14.71 -0.79 -16.63
C LYS A 41 13.49 -1.19 -15.79
N TRP A 42 13.04 -2.44 -15.86
CA TRP A 42 11.72 -2.83 -15.34
C TRP A 42 11.78 -4.13 -14.55
N CYS A 43 11.00 -4.21 -13.49
CA CYS A 43 10.78 -5.43 -12.71
C CYS A 43 9.32 -5.85 -12.87
N TYR A 44 9.08 -7.12 -13.19
CA TYR A 44 7.76 -7.72 -13.07
C TYR A 44 7.61 -8.25 -11.65
N ILE A 45 6.51 -7.88 -10.98
CA ILE A 45 6.31 -8.11 -9.55
C ILE A 45 4.93 -8.71 -9.27
N ILE A 46 4.82 -9.37 -8.13
CA ILE A 46 3.56 -9.85 -7.53
C ILE A 46 3.46 -9.22 -6.14
N ILE A 47 2.41 -8.46 -5.87
CA ILE A 47 2.18 -7.78 -4.60
C ILE A 47 1.66 -8.80 -3.58
N ASP A 48 2.25 -8.85 -2.37
CA ASP A 48 1.87 -9.86 -1.37
C ASP A 48 0.47 -9.60 -0.75
N ASN A 49 0.02 -8.34 -0.76
CA ASN A 49 -1.27 -7.96 -0.20
C ASN A 49 -2.48 -8.35 -1.06
N ASP A 50 -2.37 -8.60 -2.36
CA ASP A 50 -3.55 -8.97 -3.16
C ASP A 50 -3.23 -9.92 -4.31
N ASN A 51 -1.98 -10.38 -4.40
CA ASN A 51 -1.43 -11.16 -5.49
C ASN A 51 -1.53 -10.46 -6.86
N TYR A 52 -1.78 -9.15 -6.89
CA TYR A 52 -1.83 -8.41 -8.13
C TYR A 52 -0.43 -8.31 -8.74
N GLU A 53 -0.34 -8.39 -10.06
CA GLU A 53 0.92 -8.44 -10.77
C GLU A 53 1.06 -7.36 -11.85
N GLY A 54 2.30 -6.99 -12.15
CA GLY A 54 2.58 -5.97 -13.16
C GLY A 54 4.02 -5.49 -13.15
N TRP A 55 4.28 -4.45 -13.92
CA TRP A 55 5.60 -3.86 -14.10
C TRP A 55 5.81 -2.61 -13.27
N ILE A 56 6.96 -2.52 -12.60
CA ILE A 56 7.45 -1.29 -11.96
C ILE A 56 8.79 -0.88 -12.56
N ASP A 57 9.09 0.43 -12.58
CA ASP A 57 10.44 0.88 -12.93
C ASP A 57 11.43 0.38 -11.86
N LYS A 58 12.54 -0.19 -12.32
CA LYS A 58 13.58 -0.79 -11.48
C LYS A 58 14.18 0.21 -10.48
N LYS A 59 14.16 1.51 -10.77
CA LYS A 59 14.64 2.56 -9.85
C LYS A 59 13.74 2.72 -8.63
N LEU A 60 12.46 2.37 -8.76
CA LEU A 60 11.47 2.38 -7.67
C LEU A 60 11.50 1.07 -6.87
N CYS A 61 12.19 0.05 -7.40
CA CYS A 61 12.29 -1.27 -6.78
C CYS A 61 13.39 -1.31 -5.72
N ASN A 62 13.02 -1.09 -4.46
CA ASN A 62 13.92 -1.30 -3.33
C ASN A 62 13.97 -2.79 -2.96
N GLN A 63 15.01 -3.48 -3.46
CA GLN A 63 15.21 -4.91 -3.24
C GLN A 63 15.73 -5.19 -1.83
N ILE A 64 15.22 -6.25 -1.20
CA ILE A 64 15.69 -6.76 0.10
C ILE A 64 16.07 -8.24 -0.01
N ASN A 65 16.83 -8.74 0.96
CA ASN A 65 17.14 -10.17 1.05
C ASN A 65 15.92 -10.98 1.55
N GLU A 66 15.97 -12.30 1.35
CA GLU A 66 14.88 -13.21 1.69
C GLU A 66 14.56 -13.23 3.19
N ASP A 67 15.56 -13.21 4.06
CA ASP A 67 15.35 -13.21 5.51
C ASP A 67 14.58 -11.97 5.98
N LEU A 68 14.94 -10.78 5.47
CA LEU A 68 14.22 -9.54 5.77
C LEU A 68 12.82 -9.57 5.18
N TYR A 69 12.67 -10.07 3.96
CA TYR A 69 11.37 -10.21 3.31
C TYR A 69 10.42 -11.09 4.12
N LEU A 70 10.85 -12.30 4.51
CA LEU A 70 10.04 -13.22 5.31
C LEU A 70 9.69 -12.63 6.67
N LYS A 71 10.61 -11.90 7.31
CA LYS A 71 10.32 -11.18 8.56
C LYS A 71 9.22 -10.14 8.37
N HIS A 72 9.28 -9.33 7.31
CA HIS A 72 8.28 -8.29 7.06
C HIS A 72 6.93 -8.89 6.67
N LYS A 73 6.94 -9.87 5.77
CA LYS A 73 5.72 -10.54 5.30
C LYS A 73 4.92 -11.20 6.42
N ASN A 74 5.61 -11.76 7.42
CA ASN A 74 4.98 -12.45 8.54
C ASN A 74 4.70 -11.54 9.74
N HIS A 75 5.11 -10.27 9.71
CA HIS A 75 4.89 -9.33 10.79
C HIS A 75 3.62 -8.52 10.56
N SER A 76 2.80 -8.37 11.60
CA SER A 76 1.62 -7.48 11.54
C SER A 76 2.04 -6.01 11.55
N SER A 77 1.77 -5.29 10.47
CA SER A 77 2.06 -3.86 10.36
C SER A 77 0.92 -3.01 10.95
N ILE A 78 1.23 -1.82 11.45
CA ILE A 78 0.22 -0.77 11.62
C ILE A 78 -0.11 -0.22 10.24
N ILE A 79 -1.41 -0.05 9.95
CA ILE A 79 -1.89 0.58 8.72
C ILE A 79 -2.28 2.02 9.05
N LEU A 80 -1.71 2.99 8.33
CA LEU A 80 -2.02 4.40 8.55
C LEU A 80 -3.42 4.74 8.01
N SER A 81 -4.21 5.44 8.83
CA SER A 81 -5.52 5.97 8.45
C SER A 81 -5.47 7.42 7.98
N ASP A 82 -4.51 8.21 8.48
CA ASP A 82 -4.36 9.61 8.07
C ASP A 82 -4.07 9.74 6.57
N MET A 83 -4.76 10.67 5.91
CA MET A 83 -4.59 10.95 4.47
C MET A 83 -3.11 11.17 4.10
N LEU A 84 -2.39 11.91 4.94
CA LEU A 84 -0.98 12.22 4.74
C LEU A 84 -0.26 12.27 6.08
N SER A 85 0.78 11.45 6.23
CA SER A 85 1.66 11.45 7.40
C SER A 85 3.09 11.73 6.99
N ALA A 86 3.85 12.41 7.85
CA ALA A 86 5.27 12.63 7.63
C ALA A 86 6.08 11.60 8.44
N VAL A 87 7.05 10.97 7.78
CA VAL A 87 8.06 10.13 8.42
C VAL A 87 9.45 10.64 8.09
N HIS A 88 10.45 10.34 8.91
CA HIS A 88 11.84 10.56 8.53
C HIS A 88 12.70 9.35 8.89
N LYS A 89 13.82 9.21 8.19
CA LYS A 89 14.80 8.16 8.47
C LYS A 89 15.70 8.61 9.63
N GLU A 90 16.17 7.70 10.47
CA GLU A 90 17.00 8.03 11.65
C GLU A 90 18.17 9.00 11.34
N LYS A 91 18.87 8.81 10.23
CA LYS A 91 20.04 9.60 9.83
C LYS A 91 19.74 10.72 8.84
N SER A 92 18.45 11.03 8.61
CA SER A 92 18.02 12.09 7.70
C SER A 92 16.83 12.83 8.29
N LYS A 93 16.97 14.15 8.47
CA LYS A 93 15.87 14.99 8.96
C LYS A 93 14.90 15.43 7.86
N ASN A 94 15.10 14.98 6.62
CA ASN A 94 14.20 15.32 5.53
C ASN A 94 12.90 14.51 5.68
N PRO A 95 11.73 15.17 5.81
CA PRO A 95 10.47 14.46 5.90
C PRO A 95 10.13 13.81 4.56
N HIS A 96 9.65 12.59 4.64
CA HIS A 96 9.05 11.81 3.56
C HIS A 96 7.56 11.68 3.87
N PHE A 97 6.71 12.12 2.95
CA PHE A 97 5.26 12.04 3.14
C PHE A 97 4.72 10.72 2.60
N ILE A 98 3.95 10.02 3.43
CA ILE A 98 3.30 8.75 3.12
C ILE A 98 1.79 8.87 3.23
N CYS A 99 1.07 8.10 2.43
CA CYS A 99 -0.40 8.20 2.32
C CYS A 99 -1.11 7.23 3.27
N ALA A 100 -2.41 7.45 3.47
CA ALA A 100 -3.30 6.46 4.06
C ALA A 100 -3.14 5.08 3.39
N GLY A 101 -3.22 4.01 4.18
CA GLY A 101 -3.00 2.63 3.74
C GLY A 101 -1.53 2.18 3.68
N SER A 102 -0.59 3.09 3.95
CA SER A 102 0.83 2.74 4.14
C SER A 102 1.03 1.88 5.38
N GLU A 103 2.02 1.00 5.34
CA GLU A 103 2.32 0.03 6.39
C GLU A 103 3.55 0.45 7.19
N LEU A 104 3.42 0.41 8.52
CA LEU A 104 4.50 0.66 9.47
C LEU A 104 4.84 -0.67 10.19
N PRO A 105 5.74 -1.50 9.64
CA PRO A 105 6.16 -2.75 10.25
C PRO A 105 7.08 -2.52 11.46
N PHE A 106 6.98 -3.39 12.47
CA PHE A 106 7.76 -3.30 13.71
C PHE A 106 7.60 -1.95 14.43
N PHE A 107 6.38 -1.41 14.45
CA PHE A 107 6.12 -0.11 15.06
C PHE A 107 6.29 -0.15 16.59
N ASP A 108 7.16 0.72 17.11
CA ASP A 108 7.37 0.97 18.52
C ASP A 108 6.69 2.29 18.92
N LYS A 109 5.71 2.19 19.81
CA LYS A 109 4.95 3.33 20.31
C LYS A 109 5.74 4.21 21.27
N ALA A 110 6.81 3.70 21.89
CA ALA A 110 7.57 4.45 22.88
C ALA A 110 8.28 5.67 22.28
N ASP A 111 8.76 5.54 21.04
CA ASP A 111 9.49 6.60 20.32
C ASP A 111 8.92 6.87 18.92
N ASN A 112 7.71 6.37 18.63
CA ASN A 112 7.04 6.44 17.32
C ASN A 112 7.91 5.95 16.16
N SER A 113 8.74 4.93 16.40
CA SER A 113 9.65 4.40 15.40
C SER A 113 9.18 3.10 14.76
N PHE A 114 9.75 2.76 13.62
CA PHE A 114 9.46 1.52 12.92
C PHE A 114 10.64 1.12 12.03
N LEU A 115 10.65 -0.13 11.56
CA LEU A 115 11.72 -0.66 10.70
C LEU A 115 11.18 -0.94 9.30
N LEU A 116 11.77 -0.33 8.29
CA LEU A 116 11.51 -0.66 6.88
C LEU A 116 12.75 -1.31 6.27
N GLY A 117 12.69 -2.62 6.07
CA GLY A 117 13.87 -3.43 5.78
C GLY A 117 14.81 -3.44 6.98
N ASP A 118 16.00 -2.88 6.80
CA ASP A 118 17.05 -2.74 7.83
C ASP A 118 17.18 -1.30 8.36
N LYS A 119 16.29 -0.40 7.95
CA LYS A 119 16.38 1.03 8.22
C LYS A 119 15.32 1.44 9.23
N LYS A 120 15.75 2.18 10.26
CA LYS A 120 14.87 2.81 11.25
C LYS A 120 14.28 4.12 10.73
N TYR A 121 12.98 4.27 10.90
CA TYR A 121 12.19 5.45 10.59
C TYR A 121 11.42 5.90 11.82
N PHE A 122 10.98 7.15 11.82
CA PHE A 122 10.17 7.77 12.86
C PHE A 122 8.97 8.46 12.23
N LEU A 123 7.79 8.25 12.81
CA LEU A 123 6.58 8.97 12.48
C LEU A 123 6.57 10.32 13.21
N LEU A 124 6.33 11.40 12.48
CA LEU A 124 6.38 12.77 13.02
C LEU A 124 5.03 13.28 13.55
N ASN A 125 3.94 12.69 13.10
CA ASN A 125 2.60 13.06 13.58
C ASN A 125 2.36 12.44 14.97
N ASP A 126 1.61 13.14 15.83
CA ASP A 126 1.13 12.58 17.09
C ASP A 126 0.22 11.39 16.80
N ASN A 127 0.65 10.20 17.25
CA ASN A 127 -0.23 9.05 17.38
C ASN A 127 -1.22 9.31 18.52
N ASN A 128 -2.23 10.14 18.26
CA ASN A 128 -3.38 10.28 19.15
C ASN A 128 -4.21 9.00 19.07
N GLU A 129 -3.73 7.99 19.79
CA GLU A 129 -4.33 6.68 19.99
C GLU A 129 -4.66 5.92 18.70
N ASN A 130 -4.66 4.59 18.78
CA ASN A 130 -5.36 3.77 17.81
C ASN A 130 -6.86 4.01 18.00
N ASN A 131 -7.37 5.20 17.65
CA ASN A 131 -8.78 5.39 17.46
C ASN A 131 -9.14 4.48 16.30
N SER A 132 -9.83 3.38 16.59
CA SER A 132 -10.42 2.55 15.55
C SER A 132 -11.35 3.45 14.75
N VAL A 133 -10.86 3.96 13.63
CA VAL A 133 -11.66 4.75 12.70
C VAL A 133 -12.62 3.77 12.06
N SER A 134 -13.92 4.06 12.08
CA SER A 134 -14.88 3.18 11.43
C SER A 134 -14.67 3.16 9.91
N ILE A 135 -15.16 2.11 9.25
CA ILE A 135 -15.21 2.01 7.78
C ILE A 135 -15.86 3.28 7.19
N LYS A 136 -16.94 3.75 7.83
CA LYS A 136 -17.66 4.96 7.43
C LYS A 136 -16.75 6.19 7.48
N GLU A 137 -16.12 6.46 8.62
CA GLU A 137 -15.23 7.63 8.78
C GLU A 137 -14.04 7.58 7.84
N THR A 138 -13.46 6.39 7.66
CA THR A 138 -12.37 6.16 6.69
C THR A 138 -12.84 6.49 5.27
N ALA A 139 -14.03 6.02 4.87
CA ALA A 139 -14.61 6.34 3.56
C ALA A 139 -14.81 7.84 3.35
N TYR A 140 -15.26 8.58 4.37
CA TYR A 140 -15.45 10.03 4.27
C TYR A 140 -14.14 10.81 4.04
N GLN A 141 -12.99 10.28 4.45
CA GLN A 141 -11.69 10.92 4.19
C GLN A 141 -11.34 10.96 2.68
N PHE A 142 -11.93 10.08 1.86
CA PHE A 142 -11.73 10.05 0.41
C PHE A 142 -12.79 10.87 -0.35
N LEU A 143 -13.67 11.57 0.36
CA LEU A 143 -14.64 12.45 -0.28
C LEU A 143 -13.91 13.54 -1.09
N ASN A 144 -14.36 13.76 -2.33
CA ASN A 144 -13.75 14.67 -3.30
C ASN A 144 -12.34 14.27 -3.80
N SER A 145 -11.83 13.08 -3.47
CA SER A 145 -10.65 12.56 -4.15
C SER A 145 -10.93 12.41 -5.65
N PRO A 146 -10.02 12.87 -6.53
CA PRO A 146 -10.23 12.77 -7.97
C PRO A 146 -10.21 11.30 -8.40
N TYR A 147 -11.03 10.97 -9.39
CA TYR A 147 -10.97 9.64 -9.98
C TYR A 147 -9.65 9.46 -10.75
N LEU A 148 -8.93 8.40 -10.46
CA LEU A 148 -7.71 8.01 -11.19
C LEU A 148 -7.70 6.50 -11.36
N TRP A 149 -7.76 6.05 -12.61
CA TRP A 149 -7.62 4.64 -12.96
C TRP A 149 -6.29 4.07 -12.43
N GLY A 150 -6.35 2.94 -11.73
CA GLY A 150 -5.20 2.33 -11.07
C GLY A 150 -4.87 2.93 -9.69
N GLY A 151 -5.61 3.96 -9.24
CA GLY A 151 -5.31 4.75 -8.06
C GLY A 151 -5.82 4.13 -6.76
N LYS A 152 -5.07 4.30 -5.66
CA LYS A 152 -5.41 3.82 -4.31
C LYS A 152 -5.25 4.86 -3.19
N THR A 153 -5.17 6.16 -3.52
CA THR A 153 -4.86 7.21 -2.52
C THR A 153 -5.73 8.44 -2.71
N ASN A 154 -5.72 9.36 -1.74
CA ASN A 154 -6.48 10.62 -1.84
C ASN A 154 -6.02 11.53 -2.99
N PHE A 155 -4.85 11.29 -3.59
CA PHE A 155 -4.35 12.00 -4.77
C PHE A 155 -4.92 11.47 -6.09
N GLY A 156 -5.67 10.37 -6.04
CA GLY A 156 -6.23 9.70 -7.19
C GLY A 156 -6.64 8.28 -6.82
N ILE A 157 -7.93 7.98 -6.98
CA ILE A 157 -8.50 6.69 -6.58
C ILE A 157 -9.52 6.21 -7.60
N ASP A 158 -9.57 4.90 -7.86
CA ASP A 158 -10.64 4.30 -8.65
C ASP A 158 -11.67 3.57 -7.79
N CYS A 159 -12.67 2.96 -8.43
CA CYS A 159 -13.81 2.34 -7.74
C CYS A 159 -13.38 1.22 -6.79
N SER A 160 -12.57 0.26 -7.27
CA SER A 160 -12.14 -0.87 -6.46
C SER A 160 -10.94 -0.55 -5.57
N GLY A 161 -10.13 0.45 -5.93
CA GLY A 161 -9.07 1.00 -5.08
C GLY A 161 -9.63 1.71 -3.85
N PHE A 162 -10.77 2.40 -4.00
CA PHE A 162 -11.50 3.01 -2.88
C PHE A 162 -11.98 1.98 -1.88
N THR A 163 -12.71 0.96 -2.32
CA THR A 163 -13.17 -0.11 -1.43
C THR A 163 -11.98 -0.84 -0.81
N GLN A 164 -10.96 -1.20 -1.61
CA GLN A 164 -9.78 -1.90 -1.12
C GLN A 164 -9.08 -1.13 0.00
N ILE A 165 -8.86 0.19 -0.15
CA ILE A 165 -8.07 0.94 0.84
C ILE A 165 -8.86 1.24 2.12
N VAL A 166 -10.15 1.55 1.99
CA VAL A 166 -11.04 1.78 3.14
C VAL A 166 -11.10 0.53 4.02
N PHE A 167 -11.29 -0.64 3.41
CA PHE A 167 -11.33 -1.90 4.13
C PHE A 167 -9.93 -2.31 4.66
N LYS A 168 -8.85 -2.08 3.90
CA LYS A 168 -7.48 -2.35 4.34
C LYS A 168 -7.13 -1.61 5.63
N ILE A 169 -7.44 -0.31 5.72
CA ILE A 169 -7.23 0.51 6.92
C ILE A 169 -8.00 -0.05 8.12
N ASN A 170 -9.16 -0.66 7.86
CA ASN A 170 -10.02 -1.30 8.85
C ASN A 170 -9.69 -2.79 9.09
N GLY A 171 -8.53 -3.27 8.61
CA GLY A 171 -8.06 -4.64 8.84
C GLY A 171 -8.73 -5.71 7.98
N ILE A 172 -9.47 -5.34 6.93
CA ILE A 172 -10.15 -6.27 6.03
C ILE A 172 -9.46 -6.26 4.67
N LYS A 173 -9.06 -7.45 4.20
CA LYS A 173 -8.35 -7.65 2.95
C LYS A 173 -9.32 -7.86 1.80
N LEU A 174 -9.23 -7.05 0.75
CA LEU A 174 -10.03 -7.20 -0.47
C LEU A 174 -9.13 -7.39 -1.71
N PRO A 175 -9.59 -8.15 -2.72
CA PRO A 175 -8.97 -8.17 -4.04
C PRO A 175 -8.91 -6.77 -4.67
N ARG A 176 -8.02 -6.59 -5.65
CA ARG A 176 -7.80 -5.30 -6.30
C ARG A 176 -8.92 -4.90 -7.26
N ASP A 177 -9.45 -5.85 -8.01
CA ASP A 177 -10.41 -5.58 -9.09
C ASP A 177 -11.86 -5.76 -8.61
N ALA A 178 -12.74 -4.86 -9.08
CA ALA A 178 -14.17 -4.92 -8.76
C ALA A 178 -14.81 -6.27 -9.15
N SER A 179 -14.37 -6.87 -10.26
CA SER A 179 -14.81 -8.18 -10.74
C SER A 179 -14.47 -9.32 -9.78
N GLN A 180 -13.41 -9.20 -8.99
CA GLN A 180 -13.05 -10.16 -7.95
C GLN A 180 -13.70 -9.81 -6.61
N GLN A 181 -13.88 -8.52 -6.33
CA GLN A 181 -14.54 -8.06 -5.10
C GLN A 181 -16.01 -8.49 -5.03
N VAL A 182 -16.71 -8.62 -6.16
CA VAL A 182 -18.11 -9.10 -6.19
C VAL A 182 -18.24 -10.60 -5.89
N GLU A 183 -17.16 -11.38 -6.02
CA GLU A 183 -17.15 -12.82 -5.79
C GLU A 183 -17.00 -13.19 -4.30
N ILE A 184 -16.76 -12.21 -3.43
CA ILE A 184 -16.59 -12.41 -1.99
C ILE A 184 -17.76 -11.83 -1.19
N GLY A 185 -17.97 -12.35 0.01
CA GLY A 185 -19.07 -11.94 0.89
C GLY A 185 -20.36 -12.71 0.61
N GLU A 186 -21.50 -12.10 0.91
CA GLU A 186 -22.83 -12.69 0.71
C GLU A 186 -23.60 -11.89 -0.35
N THR A 187 -24.05 -12.57 -1.40
CA THR A 187 -24.87 -11.96 -2.44
C THR A 187 -26.27 -11.71 -1.91
N LEU A 188 -26.68 -10.44 -1.85
CA LEU A 188 -28.05 -10.07 -1.53
C LEU A 188 -28.86 -10.00 -2.83
N ASN A 189 -29.70 -11.01 -3.06
CA ASN A 189 -30.63 -11.00 -4.19
C ASN A 189 -31.84 -10.11 -3.87
N PHE A 190 -31.96 -9.01 -4.60
CA PHE A 190 -33.18 -8.22 -4.61
C PHE A 190 -34.21 -8.84 -5.57
N MET A 191 -34.58 -10.11 -5.36
CA MET A 191 -35.77 -10.67 -6.01
C MET A 191 -36.98 -10.38 -5.15
N ASN A 192 -37.58 -9.22 -5.38
CA ASN A 192 -38.97 -8.88 -5.07
C ASN A 192 -39.39 -7.70 -5.98
N GLU A 193 -39.65 -8.00 -7.25
CA GLU A 193 -40.73 -7.38 -8.06
C GLU A 193 -41.44 -8.49 -8.83
#